data_AF-A0A836ECH8-F1
#
_entry.id   AF-A0A836ECH8-F1
#
_cell.length_a   1.000
_cell.length_b   1.000
_cell.length_c   1.000
_cell.angle_alpha   90.00
_cell.angle_beta   90.00
_cell.angle_gamma   90.00
#
_symmetry.space_group_name_H-M   'P 1'
#
loop_
_entity.id
_entity.type
_entity.pdbx_description
1 polymer ?
#
loop_
_entity_poly.entity_id
_entity_poly.type
_entity_poly.pdbx_seq_one_letter_code
_entity_poly.pdbx_strand_id
1 'polypeptide(L)'
;MRGTNASMSINFTPNKDISKIVARVYGEILVPIPFPLSQPDVCKDPNAGIKCPLHKDQEYHYTTTMFLQKSFPSVNVKIKWEFVNENNEKIVCIEFPAKIK
;
A
#
# COMPACT_ATOMS: atom_id res chain seq x y z
N MET A 1 6.72 -12.55 -9.49
CA MET A 1 7.67 -12.89 -10.58
C MET A 1 7.87 -11.63 -11.40
N ARG A 2 9.07 -11.36 -11.87
CA ARG A 2 9.33 -10.21 -12.73
C ARG A 2 8.64 -10.37 -14.09
N GLY A 3 8.17 -9.26 -14.64
CA GLY A 3 7.38 -9.22 -15.86
C GLY A 3 5.92 -9.65 -15.68
N THR A 4 5.42 -9.76 -14.45
CA THR A 4 4.01 -10.09 -14.16
C THR A 4 3.35 -9.06 -13.25
N ASN A 5 2.02 -9.04 -13.27
CA ASN A 5 1.26 -8.33 -12.25
C ASN A 5 1.30 -9.08 -10.93
N ALA A 6 1.40 -8.33 -9.83
CA ALA A 6 1.20 -8.80 -8.47
C ALA A 6 0.06 -8.00 -7.86
N SER A 7 -0.88 -8.69 -7.23
CA SER A 7 -2.03 -8.08 -6.57
C SER A 7 -1.96 -8.32 -5.08
N MET A 8 -2.45 -7.36 -4.31
CA MET A 8 -2.57 -7.49 -2.86
C MET A 8 -3.83 -6.80 -2.36
N SER A 9 -4.31 -7.28 -1.23
CA SER A 9 -5.50 -6.75 -0.57
C SER A 9 -5.21 -6.52 0.91
N ILE A 10 -5.78 -5.46 1.46
CA ILE A 10 -5.67 -5.11 2.88
C ILE A 10 -7.07 -4.83 3.40
N ASN A 11 -7.48 -5.60 4.41
CA ASN A 11 -8.66 -5.28 5.20
C ASN A 11 -8.24 -4.43 6.39
N PHE A 12 -8.95 -3.34 6.64
CA PHE A 12 -8.69 -2.50 7.80
C PHE A 12 -9.97 -1.77 8.25
N THR A 13 -9.99 -1.44 9.53
CA THR A 13 -11.07 -0.68 10.16
C THR A 13 -10.45 0.56 10.81
N PRO A 14 -10.75 1.78 10.33
CA PRO A 14 -10.20 2.99 10.91
C PRO A 14 -10.88 3.29 12.26
N ASN A 15 -10.12 3.82 13.20
CA ASN A 15 -10.62 4.18 14.54
C ASN A 15 -11.18 5.63 14.63
N LYS A 16 -11.26 6.32 13.49
CA LYS A 16 -11.80 7.68 13.32
C LYS A 16 -12.26 7.88 11.88
N ASP A 17 -13.03 8.93 11.66
CA ASP A 17 -13.39 9.37 10.30
C ASP A 17 -12.14 9.89 9.58
N ILE A 18 -12.01 9.54 8.30
CA ILE A 18 -10.84 9.84 7.48
C ILE A 18 -11.30 10.41 6.15
N SER A 19 -10.89 11.63 5.84
CA SER A 19 -11.24 12.29 4.58
C SER A 19 -10.30 11.96 3.43
N LYS A 20 -9.06 11.57 3.74
CA LYS A 20 -8.01 11.29 2.76
C LYS A 20 -7.09 10.17 3.22
N ILE A 21 -6.66 9.33 2.29
CA ILE A 21 -5.68 8.27 2.54
C ILE A 21 -4.55 8.36 1.52
N VAL A 22 -3.31 8.36 2.00
CA VAL A 22 -2.12 8.27 1.18
C VAL A 22 -1.39 6.97 1.48
N ALA A 23 -1.14 6.16 0.44
CA ALA A 23 -0.33 4.97 0.51
C ALA A 23 1.17 5.32 0.40
N ARG A 24 1.97 4.73 1.28
CA ARG A 24 3.43 4.77 1.24
C ARG A 24 3.97 3.35 1.28
N VAL A 25 4.88 3.04 0.37
CA VAL A 25 5.45 1.70 0.24
C VAL A 25 6.96 1.81 0.33
N TYR A 26 7.57 0.92 1.10
CA TYR A 26 9.02 0.85 1.23
C TYR A 26 9.49 -0.60 1.03
N GLY A 27 10.60 -0.75 0.32
CA GLY A 27 11.36 -1.99 0.27
C GLY A 27 12.56 -1.87 1.21
N GLU A 28 12.64 -2.74 2.21
CA GLU A 28 13.72 -2.83 3.17
C GLU A 28 14.62 -4.01 2.82
N ILE A 29 15.86 -3.72 2.43
CA ILE A 29 16.92 -4.72 2.19
C ILE A 29 18.03 -4.51 3.22
N LEU A 30 18.59 -3.30 3.23
CA LEU A 30 19.56 -2.80 4.22
C LEU A 30 19.04 -1.53 4.90
N VAL A 31 18.40 -0.66 4.11
CA VAL A 31 17.72 0.55 4.55
C VAL A 31 16.33 0.61 3.89
N PRO A 32 15.36 1.36 4.45
CA PRO A 32 14.06 1.58 3.81
C PRO A 32 14.22 2.42 2.53
N ILE A 33 13.89 1.82 1.39
CA ILE A 33 13.89 2.51 0.09
C ILE A 33 12.43 2.74 -0.33
N PRO A 34 11.99 3.99 -0.56
CA PRO A 34 10.63 4.27 -0.98
C PRO A 34 10.36 3.69 -2.37
N PHE A 35 9.23 3.01 -2.51
CA PHE A 35 8.73 2.52 -3.79
C PHE A 35 7.70 3.52 -4.34
N PRO A 36 7.92 4.09 -5.54
CA PRO A 36 7.00 5.07 -6.10
C PRO A 36 5.70 4.40 -6.55
N LEU A 37 4.57 4.90 -6.04
CA LEU A 37 3.24 4.56 -6.53
C LEU A 37 2.80 5.60 -7.57
N SER A 38 2.20 5.15 -8.67
CA SER A 38 1.64 6.04 -9.71
C SER A 38 0.46 6.86 -9.19
N GLN A 39 -0.32 6.29 -8.28
CA GLN A 39 -1.42 6.96 -7.59
C GLN A 39 -1.32 6.66 -6.07
N PRO A 40 -0.65 7.52 -5.29
CA PRO A 40 -0.53 7.32 -3.86
C PRO A 40 -1.79 7.74 -3.09
N ASP A 41 -2.65 8.60 -3.64
CA ASP A 41 -3.92 8.98 -3.02
C ASP A 41 -4.96 7.87 -3.24
N VAL A 42 -5.15 7.02 -2.24
CA VAL A 42 -6.00 5.82 -2.32
C VAL A 42 -7.45 6.19 -2.59
N CYS A 43 -7.92 7.33 -2.07
CA CYS A 43 -9.27 7.82 -2.31
C CYS A 43 -9.53 8.22 -3.77
N LYS A 44 -8.47 8.43 -4.56
CA LYS A 44 -8.52 8.84 -5.97
C LYS A 44 -8.19 7.71 -6.94
N ASP A 45 -7.78 6.54 -6.44
CA ASP A 45 -7.56 5.37 -7.29
C ASP A 45 -8.88 4.63 -7.50
N PRO A 46 -9.44 4.60 -8.73
CA PRO A 46 -10.70 3.93 -9.02
C PRO A 46 -10.63 2.41 -8.82
N ASN A 47 -9.42 1.83 -8.77
CA ASN A 47 -9.21 0.39 -8.58
C ASN A 47 -8.96 0.02 -7.11
N ALA A 48 -8.87 0.99 -6.20
CA ALA A 48 -8.55 0.74 -4.81
C ALA A 48 -9.64 -0.03 -4.06
N GLY A 49 -10.89 0.01 -4.52
CA GLY A 49 -12.05 -0.50 -3.78
C GLY A 49 -12.45 0.38 -2.59
N ILE A 50 -11.83 1.56 -2.45
CA ILE A 50 -12.01 2.50 -1.35
C ILE A 50 -12.59 3.81 -1.89
N LYS A 51 -13.63 4.33 -1.24
CA LYS A 51 -14.20 5.65 -1.55
C LYS A 51 -14.31 6.46 -0.28
N CYS A 52 -13.68 7.63 -0.27
CA CYS A 52 -13.65 8.51 0.89
C CYS A 52 -14.86 9.48 0.88
N PRO A 53 -15.28 10.00 2.05
CA PRO A 53 -14.68 9.77 3.38
C PRO A 53 -14.91 8.36 3.92
N LEU A 54 -13.97 7.87 4.72
CA LEU A 54 -14.14 6.64 5.50
C LEU A 54 -14.71 6.96 6.87
N HIS A 55 -15.52 6.06 7.38
CA HIS A 55 -16.17 6.18 8.68
C HIS A 55 -15.47 5.33 9.73
N LYS A 56 -15.39 5.88 10.93
CA LYS A 56 -14.93 5.17 12.12
C LYS A 56 -15.66 3.83 12.29
N ASP A 57 -14.91 2.82 12.72
CA ASP A 57 -15.40 1.48 13.07
C ASP A 57 -16.06 0.69 11.93
N GLN A 58 -15.99 1.19 10.68
CA GLN A 58 -16.44 0.49 9.48
C GLN A 58 -15.26 -0.26 8.82
N GLU A 59 -15.44 -1.54 8.49
CA GLU A 59 -14.41 -2.31 7.76
C GLU A 59 -14.36 -1.89 6.28
N TYR A 60 -13.15 -1.79 5.75
CA TYR A 60 -12.88 -1.50 4.35
C TYR A 60 -11.91 -2.51 3.74
N HIS A 61 -12.10 -2.76 2.44
CA HIS A 61 -11.29 -3.70 1.65
C HIS A 61 -10.53 -2.94 0.57
N TYR A 62 -9.25 -2.69 0.82
CA TYR A 62 -8.36 -2.12 -0.19
C TYR A 62 -7.81 -3.22 -1.08
N THR A 63 -7.73 -2.96 -2.38
CA THR A 63 -7.03 -3.83 -3.34
C THR A 63 -6.14 -3.00 -4.26
N THR A 64 -5.02 -3.56 -4.69
CA THR A 64 -4.18 -2.93 -5.72
C THR A 64 -3.45 -3.98 -6.53
N THR A 65 -3.11 -3.62 -7.76
CA THR A 65 -2.31 -4.43 -8.68
C THR A 65 -1.15 -3.61 -9.19
N MET A 66 0.06 -4.15 -9.03
CA MET A 66 1.30 -3.52 -9.48
C MET A 66 2.03 -4.43 -10.45
N PHE A 67 2.56 -3.85 -11.52
CA PHE A 67 3.40 -4.58 -12.46
C PHE A 67 4.85 -4.63 -11.94
N LEU A 68 5.37 -5.83 -11.70
CA LEU A 68 6.76 -6.03 -11.29
C LEU A 68 7.67 -5.95 -12.52
N GLN A 69 8.26 -4.79 -12.77
CA GLN A 69 9.17 -4.59 -13.92
C GLN A 69 10.35 -5.60 -13.92
N LYS A 70 10.81 -5.96 -15.12
CA LYS A 70 11.96 -6.87 -15.28
C LYS A 70 13.28 -6.30 -14.76
N SER A 71 13.38 -4.97 -14.67
CA SER A 71 14.52 -4.23 -14.14
C SER A 71 14.72 -4.41 -12.63
N PHE A 72 13.69 -4.83 -11.89
CA PHE A 72 13.86 -5.06 -10.45
C PHE A 72 14.91 -6.16 -10.19
N PRO A 73 15.80 -5.97 -9.20
CA PRO A 73 16.77 -6.99 -8.84
C PRO A 73 16.08 -8.22 -8.25
N SER A 74 16.69 -9.39 -8.46
CA SER A 74 16.29 -10.60 -7.75
C SER A 74 16.82 -10.54 -6.32
N VAL A 75 15.95 -10.32 -5.35
CA VAL A 75 16.34 -10.04 -3.96
C VAL A 75 15.25 -10.47 -2.98
N ASN A 76 15.67 -10.80 -1.75
CA ASN A 76 14.76 -10.90 -0.61
C ASN A 76 14.60 -9.49 -0.04
N VAL A 77 13.36 -9.02 0.06
CA VAL A 77 13.03 -7.67 0.53
C VAL A 77 11.93 -7.79 1.57
N LYS A 78 12.00 -7.02 2.64
CA LYS A 78 10.84 -6.81 3.51
C LYS A 78 10.05 -5.63 2.94
N ILE A 79 8.79 -5.85 2.63
CA ILE A 79 7.89 -4.80 2.14
C ILE A 79 7.19 -4.20 3.34
N LYS A 80 7.24 -2.88 3.44
CA LYS A 80 6.46 -2.10 4.40
C LYS A 80 5.40 -1.31 3.66
N TRP A 81 4.15 -1.46 4.07
CA TRP A 81 3.00 -0.77 3.49
C TRP A 81 2.30 0.06 4.56
N GLU A 82 2.20 1.36 4.32
CA GLU A 82 1.58 2.31 5.23
C GLU A 82 0.42 3.03 4.55
N PHE A 83 -0.69 3.18 5.27
CA PHE A 83 -1.73 4.16 4.95
C PHE A 83 -1.64 5.29 5.96
N VAL A 84 -1.54 6.52 5.47
CA VAL A 84 -1.55 7.72 6.31
C VAL A 84 -2.75 8.59 5.97
N ASN A 85 -3.35 9.19 6.99
CA ASN A 85 -4.51 10.07 6.84
C ASN A 85 -4.12 11.52 6.51
N GLU A 86 -5.10 12.42 6.45
CA GLU A 86 -4.95 13.87 6.25
C GLU A 86 -4.01 14.55 7.26
N ASN A 87 -3.92 14.00 8.47
CA ASN A 87 -3.09 14.52 9.56
C ASN A 87 -1.71 13.83 9.60
N ASN A 88 -1.37 13.04 8.58
CA ASN A 88 -0.13 12.26 8.49
C ASN A 88 0.00 11.20 9.60
N GLU A 89 -1.12 10.76 10.17
CA GLU A 89 -1.20 9.69 11.17
C GLU A 89 -1.37 8.34 10.46
N LYS A 90 -0.71 7.30 10.98
CA LYS A 90 -0.78 5.96 10.39
C LYS A 90 -2.13 5.30 10.72
N ILE A 91 -2.81 4.83 9.69
CA ILE A 91 -4.04 4.04 9.75
C ILE A 91 -3.67 2.56 9.68
N VAL A 92 -2.82 2.21 8.73
CA VAL A 92 -2.28 0.86 8.51
C VAL A 92 -0.77 0.95 8.47
N CYS A 93 -0.09 -0.03 9.06
CA CYS A 93 1.36 -0.21 8.97
C CYS A 93 1.65 -1.72 9.00
N ILE A 94 1.73 -2.35 7.82
CA ILE A 94 2.02 -3.78 7.68
C ILE A 94 3.43 -3.99 7.14
N GLU A 95 4.08 -5.04 7.62
CA GLU A 95 5.40 -5.47 7.15
C GLU A 95 5.35 -6.96 6.81
N PHE A 96 5.87 -7.34 5.66
CA PHE A 96 5.95 -8.75 5.27
C PHE A 96 7.18 -9.04 4.39
N PRO A 97 7.80 -10.21 4.56
CA PRO A 97 8.89 -10.63 3.68
C PRO A 97 8.38 -11.01 2.29
N ALA A 98 9.11 -10.61 1.26
CA ALA A 98 8.85 -10.98 -0.13
C ALA A 98 10.14 -11.37 -0.83
N LYS A 99 10.02 -12.25 -1.83
CA LYS A 99 11.13 -12.62 -2.71
C LYS A 99 10.79 -12.24 -4.14
N ILE A 100 11.54 -11.27 -4.67
CA ILE A 100 11.45 -10.90 -6.08
C ILE A 100 12.28 -11.91 -6.86
N LYS A 101 11.64 -12.65 -7.77
CA LYS A 101 12.26 -13.61 -8.70
C LYS A 101 12.05 -13.15 -10.12
#